data_AF-A0A448WSM7-F1
#
_entry.id   AF-A0A448WSM7-F1
#
_cell.length_a   1.000
_cell.length_b   1.000
_cell.length_c   1.000
_cell.angle_alpha   90.00
_cell.angle_beta   90.00
_cell.angle_gamma   90.00
#
_symmetry.space_group_name_H-M   'P 1'
#
loop_
_entity.id
_entity.type
_entity.pdbx_description
1 polymer ?
#
loop_
_entity_poly.entity_id
_entity_poly.type
_entity_poly.pdbx_seq_one_letter_code
_entity_poly.pdbx_strand_id
1 'polypeptide(L)'
;MSCYSVIAKRLIESKATIPHYYLTVDILLDEVINLRDYVNKLLVEKVAKGEKPDQISINDILIKAASIACRRVPECNSSWQGEFIRQ
;
A
#
# COMPACT_ATOMS: atom_id res chain seq x y z
N MET A 1 -13.59 6.12 26.41
CA MET A 1 -14.01 5.18 25.35
C MET A 1 -12.76 4.44 24.90
N SER A 2 -12.71 3.10 25.02
CA SER A 2 -11.51 2.31 24.68
C SER A 2 -11.30 2.27 23.16
N CYS A 3 -10.07 2.44 22.68
CA CYS A 3 -9.74 2.41 21.24
C CYS A 3 -10.22 1.11 20.56
N TYR A 4 -10.22 0.00 21.29
CA TYR A 4 -10.68 -1.31 20.78
C TYR A 4 -12.15 -1.35 20.42
N SER A 5 -13.01 -0.70 21.22
CA SER A 5 -14.46 -0.73 20.97
C SER A 5 -14.82 0.05 19.71
N VAL A 6 -14.06 1.11 19.40
CA VAL A 6 -14.24 1.89 18.17
C VAL A 6 -13.79 1.10 16.94
N ILE A 7 -12.63 0.43 17.00
CA ILE A 7 -12.12 -0.39 15.89
C ILE A 7 -13.11 -1.54 15.56
N ALA A 8 -13.59 -2.25 16.58
CA ALA A 8 -14.54 -3.34 16.40
C ALA A 8 -15.83 -2.87 15.73
N LYS A 9 -16.39 -1.74 16.18
CA LYS A 9 -17.61 -1.18 15.59
C LYS A 9 -17.41 -0.84 14.11
N ARG A 10 -16.30 -0.19 13.74
CA ARG A 10 -16.00 0.20 12.35
C ARG A 10 -15.81 -0.99 11.41
N LEU A 11 -15.15 -2.06 11.88
CA LEU A 11 -14.97 -3.28 11.08
C LEU A 11 -16.30 -3.96 10.76
N ILE A 12 -17.21 -4.01 11.74
CA ILE A 12 -18.55 -4.58 11.57
C ILE A 12 -19.37 -3.74 10.58
N GLU A 13 -19.36 -2.40 10.73
CA GLU A 13 -20.03 -1.47 9.81
C GLU A 13 -19.58 -1.69 8.36
N SER A 14 -18.27 -1.79 8.12
CA SER A 14 -17.69 -2.01 6.78
C SER A 14 -18.15 -3.33 6.14
N LYS A 15 -18.09 -4.44 6.88
CA LYS A 15 -18.46 -5.77 6.34
C LYS A 15 -19.95 -5.93 6.08
N ALA A 16 -20.81 -5.26 6.86
CA ALA A 16 -22.25 -5.34 6.69
C ALA A 16 -22.77 -4.46 5.54
N THR A 17 -22.18 -3.29 5.33
CA THR A 17 -22.70 -2.28 4.39
C THR A 17 -22.15 -2.42 2.97
N ILE A 18 -20.98 -3.03 2.80
CA ILE A 18 -20.29 -3.10 1.50
C ILE A 18 -20.28 -4.55 0.98
N PRO A 19 -20.79 -4.81 -0.25
CA PRO A 19 -20.68 -6.13 -0.87
C PRO A 19 -19.23 -6.37 -1.31
N HIS A 20 -18.49 -7.16 -0.52
CA HIS A 20 -17.08 -7.46 -0.79
C HIS A 20 -16.95 -8.62 -1.78
N TYR A 21 -16.13 -8.42 -2.81
CA TYR A 21 -15.63 -9.49 -3.67
C TYR A 21 -14.10 -9.54 -3.56
N TYR A 22 -13.52 -10.73 -3.70
CA TYR A 22 -12.08 -10.95 -3.59
C TYR A 22 -11.51 -11.34 -4.94
N LEU A 23 -10.39 -10.73 -5.30
CA LEU A 23 -9.60 -11.07 -6.48
C LEU A 23 -8.18 -11.40 -6.04
N THR A 24 -7.60 -12.43 -6.64
CA THR A 24 -6.24 -12.88 -6.39
C THR A 24 -5.49 -12.97 -7.71
N VAL A 25 -4.25 -12.49 -7.72
CA VAL A 25 -3.35 -12.53 -8.88
C VAL A 25 -1.96 -12.93 -8.39
N ASP A 26 -1.31 -13.83 -9.12
CA ASP A 26 0.06 -14.24 -8.85
C ASP A 26 1.03 -13.33 -9.60
N ILE A 27 2.09 -12.87 -8.92
CA ILE A 27 3.08 -11.93 -9.47
C ILE A 27 4.48 -12.43 -9.12
N LEU A 28 5.36 -12.48 -10.13
CA LEU A 28 6.78 -12.77 -9.95
C LEU A 28 7.52 -11.51 -9.51
N LEU A 29 8.24 -11.58 -8.39
CA LEU A 29 8.91 -10.44 -7.74
C LEU A 29 10.45 -10.54 -7.76
N ASP A 30 11.01 -11.58 -8.39
CA ASP A 30 12.45 -11.87 -8.33
C ASP A 30 13.32 -10.69 -8.79
N GLU A 31 12.98 -10.10 -9.95
CA GLU A 31 13.70 -8.94 -10.49
C GLU A 31 13.57 -7.69 -9.59
N VAL A 32 12.42 -7.52 -8.93
CA VAL A 32 12.17 -6.39 -8.03
C VAL A 32 13.01 -6.51 -6.76
N ILE A 33 13.18 -7.74 -6.26
CA ILE A 33 14.03 -8.03 -5.09
C ILE A 33 15.50 -7.78 -5.45
N ASN A 34 15.95 -8.24 -6.62
CA ASN A 34 17.30 -7.99 -7.10
C ASN A 34 17.60 -6.48 -7.24
N LEU A 35 16.64 -5.72 -7.80
CA LEU A 35 16.74 -4.27 -7.91
C LEU A 35 16.81 -3.59 -6.53
N ARG A 36 15.96 -4.02 -5.59
CA ARG A 36 15.98 -3.51 -4.21
C ARG A 36 17.35 -3.69 -3.57
N ASP A 37 17.97 -4.85 -3.73
CA ASP A 37 19.28 -5.13 -3.14
C ASP A 37 20.39 -4.28 -3.77
N TYR A 38 20.34 -4.06 -5.08
CA TYR A 38 21.24 -3.13 -5.76
C TYR A 38 21.08 -1.69 -5.27
N VAL A 39 19.85 -1.21 -5.16
CA VAL A 39 19.57 0.16 -4.69
C VAL A 39 19.96 0.34 -3.23
N ASN A 40 19.66 -0.63 -2.36
CA ASN A 40 20.04 -0.57 -0.95
C ASN A 40 21.57 -0.54 -0.77
N LYS A 41 22.34 -1.26 -1.60
CA LYS A 41 23.82 -1.17 -1.59
C LYS A 41 24.29 0.25 -1.93
N LEU A 42 23.74 0.86 -2.98
CA LEU A 42 24.06 2.23 -3.37
C LEU A 42 23.67 3.26 -2.29
N LEU A 43 22.57 3.03 -1.57
CA LEU A 43 22.13 3.91 -0.48
C LEU A 43 23.08 3.84 0.72
N VAL A 44 23.55 2.63 1.07
CA VAL A 44 24.55 2.45 2.14
C VAL A 44 25.87 3.16 1.80
N GLU A 45 26.31 3.12 0.54
CA GLU A 45 27.54 3.78 0.08
C GLU A 45 27.46 5.31 0.11
N LYS A 46 26.26 5.89 -0.06
CA LYS A 46 26.04 7.35 -0.09
C LYS A 46 25.84 7.98 1.28
N VAL A 47 25.57 7.19 2.32
CA VAL A 47 25.29 7.71 3.66
C VAL A 47 26.59 8.01 4.40
N ALA A 48 26.71 9.22 4.94
CA ALA A 48 27.87 9.66 5.69
C ALA A 48 28.07 8.81 6.94
N LYS A 49 29.33 8.55 7.32
CA LYS A 49 29.71 7.78 8.51
C LYS A 49 29.01 8.34 9.77
N GLY A 50 27.94 7.66 10.22
CA GLY A 50 27.21 8.01 11.44
C GLY A 50 25.69 7.93 11.33
N GLU A 51 25.12 7.96 10.13
CA GLU A 51 23.67 7.87 9.92
C GLU A 51 23.22 6.46 9.52
N LYS A 52 22.03 6.05 9.96
CA LYS A 52 21.44 4.79 9.50
C LYS A 52 20.88 5.03 8.09
N PRO A 53 21.31 4.25 7.07
CA PRO A 53 20.73 4.37 5.75
C PRO A 53 19.25 4.00 5.79
N ASP A 54 18.41 4.84 5.20
CA ASP A 54 17.00 4.52 4.96
C ASP A 54 16.92 3.31 4.03
N GLN A 55 16.56 2.16 4.60
CA GLN A 55 16.45 0.92 3.84
C GLN A 55 15.11 0.90 3.12
N ILE A 56 15.14 0.68 1.81
CA ILE A 56 13.92 0.49 1.04
C ILE A 56 13.33 -0.88 1.39
N SER A 57 12.08 -0.88 1.86
CA SER A 57 11.30 -2.08 2.09
C SER A 57 10.54 -2.50 0.83
N ILE A 58 10.11 -3.76 0.77
CA ILE A 58 9.26 -4.24 -0.32
C ILE A 58 7.93 -3.47 -0.35
N ASN A 59 7.41 -3.09 0.83
CA ASN A 59 6.18 -2.32 0.96
C ASN A 59 6.29 -0.96 0.26
N ASP A 60 7.45 -0.30 0.28
CA ASP A 60 7.63 1.00 -0.39
C ASP A 60 7.49 0.87 -1.91
N ILE A 61 8.01 -0.22 -2.47
CA ILE A 61 7.88 -0.54 -3.89
C ILE A 61 6.41 -0.86 -4.23
N LEU A 62 5.73 -1.63 -3.38
CA LEU A 62 4.31 -1.96 -3.55
C LEU A 62 3.41 -0.73 -3.46
N ILE A 63 3.66 0.18 -2.50
CA ILE A 63 2.92 1.45 -2.36
C ILE A 63 3.13 2.31 -3.62
N LYS A 64 4.36 2.37 -4.14
CA LYS A 64 4.64 3.10 -5.38
C LYS A 64 3.86 2.50 -6.56
N ALA A 65 3.88 1.17 -6.71
CA ALA A 65 3.13 0.47 -7.76
C ALA A 65 1.62 0.74 -7.63
N ALA A 66 1.07 0.63 -6.42
CA ALA A 66 -0.33 0.93 -6.13
C ALA A 66 -0.69 2.38 -6.49
N SER A 67 0.17 3.35 -6.18
CA SER A 67 -0.08 4.76 -6.53
C SER A 67 -0.20 5.00 -8.04
N ILE A 68 0.61 4.29 -8.83
CA ILE A 68 0.58 4.35 -10.30
C ILE A 68 -0.68 3.64 -10.82
N ALA A 69 -1.05 2.51 -10.23
CA ALA A 69 -2.27 1.78 -10.57
C ALA A 69 -3.53 2.64 -10.31
N CYS A 70 -3.62 3.29 -9.14
CA CYS A 70 -4.73 4.20 -8.81
C CYS A 70 -4.82 5.39 -9.77
N ARG A 71 -3.69 5.89 -10.29
CA ARG A 71 -3.70 6.94 -11.34
C ARG A 71 -4.16 6.41 -12.69
N ARG A 72 -3.86 5.16 -13.03
CA ARG A 72 -4.24 4.53 -14.29
C ARG A 72 -5.72 4.14 -14.31
N VAL A 73 -6.25 3.70 -13.17
CA VAL A 73 -7.66 3.30 -13.00
C VAL A 73 -8.26 4.12 -11.86
N PRO A 74 -8.75 5.34 -12.15
CA PRO A 74 -9.24 6.24 -11.11
C PRO A 74 -10.56 5.76 -10.46
N GLU A 75 -11.30 4.89 -11.14
CA GLU A 75 -12.50 4.22 -10.61
C GLU A 75 -12.19 3.39 -9.36
N CYS A 76 -11.01 2.75 -9.31
CA CYS A 76 -10.55 2.00 -8.13
C CYS A 76 -10.20 2.90 -6.95
N ASN A 77 -9.93 4.19 -7.18
CA ASN A 77 -9.62 5.18 -6.15
C ASN A 77 -10.86 6.00 -5.74
N SER A 78 -12.06 5.51 -6.05
CA SER A 78 -13.31 6.23 -5.79
C SER A 78 -13.98 5.79 -4.48
N SER A 79 -14.85 6.64 -3.92
CA SER A 79 -15.61 6.37 -2.70
C SER A 79 -17.09 6.67 -2.88
N TRP A 80 -17.94 5.76 -2.40
CA TRP A 80 -19.39 5.93 -2.36
C TRP A 80 -19.81 6.84 -1.20
N GLN A 81 -20.46 7.97 -1.51
CA GLN A 81 -20.96 8.94 -0.53
C GLN A 81 -22.49 8.88 -0.37
N GLY A 82 -23.11 7.74 -0.70
CA GLY A 82 -24.56 7.53 -0.58
C GLY A 82 -25.35 7.94 -1.83
N GLU A 83 -25.13 9.15 -2.34
CA GLU A 83 -25.84 9.67 -3.51
C GLU A 83 -24.96 9.82 -4.76
N PHE A 84 -23.66 10.00 -4.56
CA PHE A 84 -22.70 10.17 -5.65
C PHE A 84 -21.38 9.45 -5.35
N ILE A 85 -20.62 9.21 -6.42
CA ILE A 85 -19.28 8.63 -6.37
C ILE A 85 -18.27 9.77 -6.42
N ARG A 86 -17.42 9.88 -5.40
CA ARG A 86 -16.24 10.75 -5.41
C ARG A 86 -15.09 10.01 -6.07
N GLN A 87 -14.45 10.63 -7.06
CA GLN A 87 -13.22 10.16 -7.70
C GLN A 87 -11.94 10.70 -7.03
#